data_AF-W4LCN3-F1
#
_entry.id   AF-W4LCN3-F1
#
_cell.length_a   1.000
_cell.length_b   1.000
_cell.length_c   1.000
_cell.angle_alpha   90.00
_cell.angle_beta   90.00
_cell.angle_gamma   90.00
#
_symmetry.space_group_name_H-M   'P 1'
#
loop_
_entity.id
_entity.type
_entity.pdbx_description
1 polymer ?
#
loop_
_entity_poly.entity_id
_entity_poly.type
_entity_poly.pdbx_seq_one_letter_code
_entity_poly.pdbx_strand_id
1 'polypeptide(L)'
;MRLGLTIVGDTLENFTHYVKQADRAGVAAIGTGDSQTLYGEVWMRCTLAGMHTSQAHVGPWATNPVTRHPSVTAGAAATLAELTHGRAYLGISTGDAAVYNIGRKPATLARLEAYIRTVRALLETGTAEWEGRTAYLDYAHPPVPIAMPASGPRALRLAGRIADRVWVSPALMPKQLLRRAAI
;
A
#
# COMPACT_ATOMS: atom_id res chain seq x y z
N MET A 1 20.19 4.61 -7.90
CA MET A 1 18.73 4.79 -8.10
C MET A 1 18.05 3.45 -7.86
N ARG A 2 16.92 3.38 -7.13
CA ARG A 2 16.15 2.14 -6.91
C ARG A 2 14.80 2.28 -7.63
N LEU A 3 14.46 1.33 -8.50
CA LEU A 3 13.22 1.32 -9.27
C LEU A 3 12.17 0.43 -8.59
N GLY A 4 10.92 0.88 -8.56
CA GLY A 4 9.76 0.05 -8.19
C GLY A 4 8.75 -0.03 -9.32
N LEU A 5 8.04 -1.15 -9.44
CA LEU A 5 7.07 -1.40 -10.49
C LEU A 5 5.76 -1.93 -9.90
N THR A 6 4.64 -1.44 -10.44
CA THR A 6 3.34 -2.09 -10.27
C THR A 6 3.09 -2.99 -11.46
N ILE A 7 2.88 -4.28 -11.21
CA ILE A 7 2.56 -5.25 -12.25
C ILE A 7 1.05 -5.38 -12.37
N VAL A 8 0.56 -5.11 -13.57
CA VAL A 8 -0.82 -5.41 -13.97
C VAL A 8 -0.78 -6.72 -14.73
N GLY A 9 -1.52 -7.72 -14.29
CA GLY A 9 -1.51 -9.04 -14.94
C GLY A 9 -2.94 -9.52 -15.16
N ASP A 10 -3.22 -9.96 -16.38
CA ASP A 10 -4.48 -10.58 -16.79
C ASP A 10 -4.71 -11.92 -16.06
N THR A 11 -3.74 -12.83 -16.14
CA THR A 11 -3.75 -14.13 -15.47
C THR A 11 -2.73 -14.19 -14.33
N LEU A 12 -2.89 -15.17 -13.42
CA LEU A 12 -1.91 -15.40 -12.36
C LEU A 12 -0.59 -15.95 -12.89
N GLU A 13 -0.62 -16.69 -14.00
CA GLU A 13 0.57 -17.20 -14.68
C GLU A 13 1.42 -16.06 -15.23
N ASN A 14 0.80 -15.16 -16.02
CA ASN A 14 1.49 -13.99 -16.57
C ASN A 14 2.00 -13.07 -15.46
N PHE A 15 1.18 -12.80 -14.44
CA PHE A 15 1.62 -12.04 -13.27
C PHE A 15 2.87 -12.64 -12.63
N THR A 16 2.88 -13.95 -12.39
CA THR A 16 4.03 -14.66 -11.82
C THR A 16 5.26 -14.59 -12.72
N HIS A 17 5.05 -14.72 -14.04
CA HIS A 17 6.13 -14.61 -15.02
C HIS A 17 6.81 -13.23 -14.93
N TYR A 18 6.03 -12.15 -14.95
CA TYR A 18 6.56 -10.79 -14.87
C TYR A 18 7.21 -10.46 -13.52
N VAL A 19 6.63 -10.94 -12.43
CA VAL A 19 7.22 -10.83 -11.09
C VAL A 19 8.63 -11.43 -11.06
N LYS A 20 8.80 -12.66 -11.58
CA LYS A 20 10.11 -13.34 -11.61
C LYS A 20 11.12 -12.58 -12.46
N GLN A 21 10.67 -12.05 -13.61
CA GLN A 21 11.54 -11.25 -14.48
C GLN A 21 11.97 -9.95 -13.81
N ALA A 22 11.05 -9.24 -13.15
CA ALA A 22 11.34 -8.00 -12.44
C ALA A 22 12.36 -8.21 -11.29
N ASP A 23 12.21 -9.27 -10.50
CA ASP A 23 13.16 -9.61 -9.42
C ASP A 23 14.55 -9.93 -9.97
N ARG A 24 14.63 -10.74 -11.05
CA ARG A 24 15.90 -11.06 -11.73
C ARG A 24 16.56 -9.83 -12.35
N ALA A 25 15.77 -8.86 -12.80
CA ALA A 25 16.26 -7.61 -13.34
C ALA A 25 16.71 -6.61 -12.25
N GLY A 26 16.60 -6.95 -10.97
CA GLY A 26 17.03 -6.11 -9.85
C GLY A 26 16.06 -4.99 -9.50
N VAL A 27 14.78 -5.12 -9.84
CA VAL A 27 13.73 -4.18 -9.40
C VAL A 27 13.65 -4.21 -7.87
N ALA A 28 13.69 -3.04 -7.24
CA ALA A 28 13.78 -2.93 -5.78
C ALA A 28 12.45 -3.14 -5.07
N ALA A 29 11.31 -2.87 -5.74
CA ALA A 29 9.98 -3.07 -5.18
C ALA A 29 8.98 -3.48 -6.27
N ILE A 30 8.15 -4.49 -5.98
CA ILE A 30 7.13 -5.02 -6.89
C ILE A 30 5.78 -4.97 -6.17
N GLY A 31 4.78 -4.36 -6.80
CA GLY A 31 3.43 -4.25 -6.24
C GLY A 31 2.32 -4.56 -7.23
N THR A 32 1.09 -4.54 -6.71
CA THR A 32 -0.15 -4.64 -7.48
C THR A 32 -1.21 -3.74 -6.83
N GLY A 33 -2.16 -3.25 -7.63
CA GLY A 33 -3.26 -2.44 -7.13
C GLY A 33 -4.32 -3.27 -6.40
N ASP A 34 -5.06 -2.62 -5.51
CA ASP A 34 -6.25 -3.18 -4.87
C ASP A 34 -7.49 -2.73 -5.65
N SER A 35 -7.89 -3.53 -6.65
CA SER A 35 -9.14 -3.37 -7.39
C SER A 35 -9.63 -4.71 -7.90
N GLN A 36 -10.83 -5.09 -7.48
CA GLN A 36 -11.47 -6.34 -7.90
C GLN A 36 -11.77 -6.33 -9.41
N THR A 37 -11.83 -5.16 -10.04
CA THR A 37 -12.15 -5.00 -11.47
C THR A 37 -10.92 -4.89 -12.37
N LEU A 38 -9.75 -4.54 -11.83
CA LEU A 38 -8.54 -4.25 -12.63
C LEU A 38 -7.36 -5.15 -12.29
N TYR A 39 -7.21 -5.52 -11.02
CA TYR A 39 -6.03 -6.20 -10.52
C TYR A 39 -6.36 -7.55 -9.86
N GLY A 40 -7.62 -7.89 -9.65
CA GLY A 40 -8.00 -9.03 -8.81
C GLY A 40 -7.69 -8.79 -7.33
N GLU A 41 -7.54 -9.85 -6.55
CA GLU A 41 -7.31 -9.74 -5.10
C GLU A 41 -5.84 -9.43 -4.80
N VAL A 42 -5.62 -8.27 -4.15
CA VAL A 42 -4.30 -7.67 -3.95
C VAL A 42 -3.37 -8.53 -3.09
N TRP A 43 -3.88 -9.16 -2.02
CA TRP A 43 -3.05 -9.87 -1.05
C TRP A 43 -2.65 -11.24 -1.57
N MET A 44 -3.55 -11.95 -2.25
CA MET A 44 -3.22 -13.21 -2.95
C MET A 44 -2.11 -13.00 -3.97
N ARG A 45 -2.16 -11.89 -4.73
CA ARG A 45 -1.08 -11.55 -5.67
C ARG A 45 0.21 -11.12 -4.98
N CYS A 46 0.14 -10.39 -3.87
CA CYS A 46 1.33 -10.06 -3.08
C CYS A 46 1.98 -11.32 -2.48
N THR A 47 1.19 -12.28 -2.01
CA THR A 47 1.67 -13.61 -1.56
C THR A 47 2.38 -14.35 -2.67
N LEU A 48 1.76 -14.41 -3.86
CA LEU A 48 2.35 -15.03 -5.05
C LEU A 48 3.66 -14.35 -5.45
N ALA A 49 3.70 -13.01 -5.37
CA ALA A 49 4.93 -12.26 -5.59
C ALA A 49 5.99 -12.57 -4.53
N GLY A 50 5.62 -12.63 -3.26
CA GLY A 50 6.51 -12.97 -2.16
C GLY A 50 7.16 -14.35 -2.32
N MET A 51 6.39 -15.34 -2.74
CA MET A 51 6.86 -16.72 -2.97
C MET A 51 7.77 -16.87 -4.20
N HIS A 52 7.67 -15.97 -5.18
CA HIS A 52 8.40 -16.06 -6.44
C HIS A 52 9.49 -15.00 -6.63
N THR A 53 9.84 -14.31 -5.54
CA THR A 53 10.91 -13.31 -5.51
C THR A 53 11.82 -13.55 -4.31
N SER A 54 13.06 -13.13 -4.45
CA SER A 54 14.09 -13.30 -3.41
C SER A 54 14.71 -11.98 -2.96
N GLN A 55 14.62 -10.92 -3.77
CA GLN A 55 15.32 -9.66 -3.54
C GLN A 55 14.37 -8.47 -3.41
N ALA A 56 13.39 -8.38 -4.30
CA ALA A 56 12.45 -7.27 -4.35
C ALA A 56 11.62 -7.16 -3.07
N HIS A 57 11.36 -5.94 -2.62
CA HIS A 57 10.30 -5.68 -1.65
C HIS A 57 8.93 -5.90 -2.31
N VAL A 58 7.95 -6.40 -1.57
CA VAL A 58 6.62 -6.72 -2.15
C VAL A 58 5.47 -6.17 -1.32
N GLY A 59 4.38 -5.76 -1.97
CA GLY A 59 3.20 -5.32 -1.23
C GLY A 59 2.16 -4.54 -2.04
N PRO A 60 1.03 -4.19 -1.41
CA PRO A 60 -0.04 -3.43 -2.05
C PRO A 60 0.44 -2.07 -2.55
N TRP A 61 0.12 -1.72 -3.79
CA TRP A 61 0.48 -0.44 -4.41
C TRP A 61 -0.75 0.23 -5.06
N ALA A 62 -1.78 0.64 -4.31
CA ALA A 62 -1.97 0.64 -2.86
C ALA A 62 -3.32 -0.01 -2.49
N THR A 63 -3.50 -0.40 -1.22
CA THR A 63 -4.82 -0.71 -0.65
C THR A 63 -5.51 0.57 -0.11
N ASN A 64 -6.65 0.44 0.58
CA ASN A 64 -7.45 1.58 1.02
C ASN A 64 -8.25 1.33 2.32
N PRO A 65 -8.62 2.40 3.06
CA PRO A 65 -9.41 2.32 4.30
C PRO A 65 -10.88 1.88 4.15
N VAL A 66 -11.41 1.79 2.94
CA VAL A 66 -12.85 1.64 2.69
C VAL A 66 -13.22 0.18 2.48
N THR A 67 -12.37 -0.60 1.81
CA THR A 67 -12.66 -2.00 1.47
C THR A 67 -12.22 -3.00 2.53
N ARG A 68 -11.36 -2.62 3.48
CA ARG A 68 -10.89 -3.50 4.56
C ARG A 68 -10.74 -2.78 5.90
N HIS A 69 -11.17 -3.43 6.97
CA HIS A 69 -10.93 -3.01 8.35
C HIS A 69 -9.41 -2.93 8.63
N PRO A 70 -8.91 -1.96 9.43
CA PRO A 70 -7.47 -1.81 9.66
C PRO A 70 -6.82 -3.04 10.30
N SER A 71 -7.52 -3.77 11.18
CA SER A 71 -6.98 -5.02 11.75
C SER A 71 -6.76 -6.11 10.72
N VAL A 72 -7.64 -6.22 9.71
CA VAL A 72 -7.50 -7.18 8.62
C VAL A 72 -6.32 -6.81 7.73
N THR A 73 -6.16 -5.51 7.44
CA THR A 73 -5.01 -5.00 6.68
C THR A 73 -3.70 -5.18 7.42
N ALA A 74 -3.66 -4.90 8.73
CA ALA A 74 -2.48 -5.11 9.57
C ALA A 74 -2.07 -6.58 9.60
N GLY A 75 -3.03 -7.48 9.84
CA GLY A 75 -2.78 -8.93 9.82
C GLY A 75 -2.26 -9.42 8.47
N ALA A 76 -2.87 -9.02 7.36
CA ALA A 76 -2.41 -9.40 6.03
C ALA A 76 -0.98 -8.90 5.74
N ALA A 77 -0.65 -7.67 6.18
CA ALA A 77 0.67 -7.10 6.01
C ALA A 77 1.73 -7.79 6.87
N ALA A 78 1.39 -8.13 8.13
CA ALA A 78 2.25 -8.86 9.04
C ALA A 78 2.56 -10.27 8.52
N THR A 79 1.54 -11.01 8.08
CA THR A 79 1.72 -12.34 7.46
C THR A 79 2.57 -12.25 6.18
N LEU A 80 2.37 -11.23 5.35
CA LEU A 80 3.22 -11.03 4.17
C LEU A 80 4.67 -10.72 4.57
N ALA A 81 4.90 -9.94 5.64
CA ALA A 81 6.23 -9.67 6.17
C ALA A 81 6.91 -10.96 6.64
N GLU A 82 6.20 -11.83 7.35
CA GLU A 82 6.69 -13.14 7.76
C GLU A 82 7.07 -14.00 6.54
N LEU A 83 6.14 -14.17 5.59
CA LEU A 83 6.33 -14.95 4.36
C LEU A 83 7.57 -14.49 3.56
N THR A 84 7.80 -13.19 3.55
CA THR A 84 8.84 -12.57 2.71
C THR A 84 10.13 -12.29 3.45
N HIS A 85 10.23 -12.72 4.71
CA HIS A 85 11.35 -12.47 5.61
C HIS A 85 11.71 -10.97 5.71
N GLY A 86 10.68 -10.13 5.88
CA GLY A 86 10.82 -8.68 6.09
C GLY A 86 10.91 -7.84 4.82
N ARG A 87 10.67 -8.42 3.64
CA ARG A 87 10.63 -7.66 2.37
C ARG A 87 9.27 -7.00 2.12
N ALA A 88 8.25 -7.25 2.94
CA ALA A 88 6.94 -6.65 2.76
C ALA A 88 6.96 -5.12 2.90
N TYR A 89 6.04 -4.44 2.23
CA TYR A 89 5.63 -3.07 2.52
C TYR A 89 4.11 -2.93 2.41
N LEU A 90 3.57 -1.82 2.94
CA LEU A 90 2.14 -1.55 2.90
C LEU A 90 1.84 -0.17 2.29
N GLY A 91 1.44 -0.14 1.02
CA GLY A 91 0.92 1.08 0.41
C GLY A 91 -0.55 1.30 0.75
N ILE A 92 -0.91 2.48 1.29
CA ILE A 92 -2.30 2.85 1.62
C ILE A 92 -2.67 4.18 0.99
N SER A 93 -3.76 4.21 0.24
CA SER A 93 -4.33 5.42 -0.38
C SER A 93 -5.78 5.63 0.01
N THR A 94 -6.40 6.72 -0.44
CA THR A 94 -7.84 6.98 -0.21
C THR A 94 -8.76 5.97 -0.90
N GLY A 95 -8.24 5.20 -1.85
CA GLY A 95 -9.00 4.33 -2.74
C GLY A 95 -9.52 5.05 -3.99
N ASP A 96 -9.78 4.26 -5.03
CA ASP A 96 -10.28 4.72 -6.34
C ASP A 96 -11.22 3.65 -6.93
N ALA A 97 -10.84 2.95 -8.00
CA ALA A 97 -11.67 1.97 -8.70
C ALA A 97 -12.36 0.95 -7.77
N ALA A 98 -11.66 0.34 -6.82
CA ALA A 98 -12.25 -0.60 -5.85
C ALA A 98 -13.39 0.00 -5.03
N VAL A 99 -13.22 1.26 -4.60
CA VAL A 99 -14.17 1.94 -3.72
C VAL A 99 -15.41 2.35 -4.49
N TYR A 100 -15.22 2.87 -5.71
CA TYR A 100 -16.32 3.17 -6.61
C TYR A 100 -17.09 1.92 -7.02
N ASN A 101 -16.41 0.80 -7.26
CA ASN A 101 -17.03 -0.47 -7.64
C ASN A 101 -18.03 -1.00 -6.60
N ILE A 102 -17.81 -0.72 -5.31
CA ILE A 102 -18.73 -1.11 -4.23
C ILE A 102 -19.75 -0.01 -3.88
N GLY A 103 -19.91 1.01 -4.72
CA GLY A 103 -20.87 2.09 -4.52
C GLY A 103 -20.52 3.03 -3.35
N ARG A 104 -19.23 3.12 -2.99
CA ARG A 104 -18.75 3.99 -1.91
C ARG A 104 -17.91 5.15 -2.46
N LYS A 105 -17.63 6.13 -1.60
CA LYS A 105 -16.75 7.27 -1.91
C LYS A 105 -15.36 7.01 -1.34
N PRO A 106 -14.28 7.44 -2.02
CA PRO A 106 -12.94 7.41 -1.46
C PRO A 106 -12.86 8.05 -0.07
N ALA A 107 -11.94 7.53 0.75
CA ALA A 107 -11.74 8.06 2.10
C ALA A 107 -11.26 9.52 2.07
N THR A 108 -11.66 10.30 3.07
CA THR A 108 -11.08 11.63 3.29
C THR A 108 -9.62 11.49 3.77
N LEU A 109 -8.81 12.55 3.62
CA LEU A 109 -7.44 12.55 4.16
C LEU A 109 -7.42 12.35 5.68
N ALA A 110 -8.42 12.87 6.41
CA ALA A 110 -8.54 12.66 7.84
C ALA A 110 -8.78 11.19 8.19
N ARG A 111 -9.65 10.50 7.44
CA ARG A 111 -9.87 9.07 7.64
C ARG A 111 -8.66 8.23 7.22
N LEU A 112 -7.98 8.60 6.15
CA LEU A 112 -6.73 7.95 5.74
C LEU A 112 -5.65 8.08 6.83
N GLU A 113 -5.50 9.26 7.43
CA GLU A 113 -4.57 9.46 8.55
C GLU A 113 -4.92 8.57 9.75
N ALA A 114 -6.19 8.58 10.17
CA ALA A 114 -6.65 7.75 11.27
C ALA A 114 -6.39 6.26 10.98
N TYR A 115 -6.67 5.81 9.75
CA TYR A 115 -6.45 4.43 9.34
C TYR A 115 -4.98 4.04 9.36
N ILE A 116 -4.09 4.85 8.78
CA ILE A 116 -2.64 4.60 8.77
C ILE A 116 -2.10 4.52 10.20
N ARG A 117 -2.53 5.43 11.09
CA ARG A 117 -2.10 5.41 12.50
C ARG A 117 -2.59 4.16 13.23
N THR A 118 -3.82 3.73 12.97
CA THR A 118 -4.39 2.53 13.57
C THR A 118 -3.66 1.27 13.11
N VAL A 119 -3.42 1.15 11.81
CA VAL A 119 -2.64 0.04 11.23
C VAL A 119 -1.22 0.03 11.80
N ARG A 120 -0.57 1.19 11.88
CA ARG A 120 0.76 1.32 12.49
C ARG A 120 0.77 0.86 13.94
N ALA A 121 -0.16 1.33 14.76
CA ALA A 121 -0.26 0.92 16.16
C ALA A 121 -0.46 -0.60 16.28
N LEU A 122 -1.31 -1.21 15.46
CA LEU A 122 -1.46 -2.66 15.45
C LEU A 122 -0.16 -3.40 15.10
N LEU A 123 0.61 -2.90 14.12
CA LEU A 123 1.88 -3.50 13.70
C LEU A 123 3.03 -3.26 14.69
N GLU A 124 2.98 -2.19 15.49
CA GLU A 124 4.07 -1.80 16.41
C GLU A 124 3.81 -2.25 17.85
N THR A 125 2.55 -2.19 18.31
CA THR A 125 2.17 -2.44 19.72
C THR A 125 1.14 -3.56 19.89
N GLY A 126 0.62 -4.12 18.80
CA GLY A 126 -0.35 -5.22 18.84
C GLY A 126 -1.77 -4.82 19.24
N THR A 127 -2.04 -3.52 19.49
CA THR A 127 -3.37 -3.05 19.90
C THR A 127 -3.66 -1.63 19.40
N ALA A 128 -4.90 -1.38 18.96
CA ALA A 128 -5.36 -0.06 18.57
C ALA A 128 -6.88 0.09 18.67
N GLU A 129 -7.35 1.32 18.90
CA GLU A 129 -8.77 1.67 18.83
C GLU A 129 -9.18 2.02 17.39
N TRP A 130 -10.28 1.43 16.92
CA TRP A 130 -10.90 1.79 15.66
C TRP A 130 -12.42 1.84 15.80
N GLU A 131 -13.01 3.00 15.51
CA GLU A 131 -14.47 3.20 15.50
C GLU A 131 -15.16 2.74 16.80
N GLY A 132 -14.51 2.99 17.94
CA GLY A 132 -15.03 2.66 19.28
C GLY A 132 -14.87 1.19 19.68
N ARG A 133 -14.02 0.44 18.98
CA ARG A 133 -13.67 -0.94 19.31
C ARG A 133 -12.15 -1.11 19.34
N THR A 134 -11.66 -1.77 20.38
CA THR A 134 -10.27 -2.24 20.43
C THR A 134 -10.07 -3.38 19.44
N ALA A 135 -9.03 -3.26 18.62
CA ALA A 135 -8.53 -4.30 17.74
C ALA A 135 -7.16 -4.79 18.22
N TYR A 136 -6.85 -6.05 17.94
CA TYR A 136 -5.63 -6.72 18.39
C TYR A 136 -4.90 -7.40 17.23
N LEU A 137 -3.58 -7.50 17.35
CA LEU A 137 -2.68 -8.27 16.50
C LEU A 137 -1.62 -8.92 17.39
N ASP A 138 -1.80 -10.20 17.71
CA ASP A 138 -1.07 -10.88 18.78
C ASP A 138 -0.12 -11.97 18.23
N TYR A 139 0.84 -11.55 17.41
CA TYR A 139 1.96 -12.39 16.97
C TYR A 139 3.14 -11.56 16.47
N ALA A 140 4.35 -12.10 16.60
CA ALA A 140 5.56 -11.45 16.15
C ALA A 140 5.71 -11.51 14.63
N HIS A 141 6.15 -10.41 14.03
CA HIS A 141 6.43 -10.33 12.60
C HIS A 141 7.58 -9.32 12.34
N PRO A 142 8.26 -9.41 11.20
CA PRO A 142 9.20 -8.38 10.78
C PRO A 142 8.52 -7.00 10.64
N PRO A 143 9.28 -5.88 10.74
CA PRO A 143 8.74 -4.54 10.53
C PRO A 143 8.13 -4.37 9.12
N VAL A 144 7.00 -3.67 9.04
CA VAL A 144 6.31 -3.38 7.78
C VAL A 144 6.31 -1.87 7.53
N PRO A 145 7.15 -1.35 6.61
CA PRO A 145 7.12 0.06 6.24
C PRO A 145 5.81 0.41 5.51
N ILE A 146 5.17 1.50 5.95
CA ILE A 146 3.93 2.02 5.38
C ILE A 146 4.26 3.12 4.36
N ALA A 147 3.79 2.95 3.13
CA ALA A 147 3.88 3.93 2.07
C ALA A 147 2.54 4.63 1.86
N MET A 148 2.58 5.93 1.55
CA MET A 148 1.40 6.69 1.17
C MET A 148 1.62 7.29 -0.23
N PRO A 149 0.83 6.89 -1.24
CA PRO A 149 0.74 7.65 -2.48
C PRO A 149 0.09 8.99 -2.20
N ALA A 150 0.70 10.05 -2.69
CA ALA A 150 0.24 11.41 -2.44
C ALA A 150 0.30 12.27 -3.70
N SER A 151 -0.77 13.03 -3.90
CA SER A 151 -0.86 14.05 -4.92
C SER A 151 -1.38 15.35 -4.32
N GLY A 152 -0.73 16.45 -4.67
CA GLY A 152 -1.07 17.78 -4.23
C GLY A 152 -0.62 18.12 -2.79
N PRO A 153 -0.61 19.42 -2.44
CA PRO A 153 0.15 19.89 -1.27
C PRO A 153 -0.36 19.40 0.08
N ARG A 154 -1.68 19.20 0.24
CA ARG A 154 -2.24 18.70 1.50
C ARG A 154 -1.88 17.23 1.74
N ALA A 155 -2.00 16.39 0.70
CA ALA A 155 -1.66 14.97 0.81
C ALA A 155 -0.15 14.77 0.99
N LEU A 156 0.69 15.54 0.28
CA LEU A 156 2.15 15.49 0.42
C LEU A 156 2.61 15.87 1.83
N ARG A 157 2.03 16.94 2.42
CA ARG A 157 2.31 17.31 3.81
C ARG A 157 1.89 16.22 4.80
N LEU A 158 0.71 15.63 4.59
CA LEU A 158 0.25 14.53 5.43
C LEU A 158 1.19 13.33 5.32
N ALA A 159 1.51 12.90 4.10
CA ALA A 159 2.40 11.77 3.83
C ALA A 159 3.77 11.96 4.49
N GLY A 160 4.37 13.15 4.37
CA GLY A 160 5.65 13.47 5.01
C GLY A 160 5.62 13.44 6.55
N ARG A 161 4.44 13.45 7.17
CA ARG A 161 4.28 13.37 8.63
C ARG A 161 4.04 11.95 9.15
N ILE A 162 3.44 11.06 8.35
CA ILE A 162 2.91 9.77 8.85
C ILE A 162 3.42 8.52 8.12
N ALA A 163 3.98 8.68 6.92
CA ALA A 163 4.40 7.55 6.09
C ALA A 163 5.92 7.36 6.15
N ASP A 164 6.37 6.11 6.10
CA ASP A 164 7.80 5.77 6.00
C ASP A 164 8.31 5.99 4.57
N ARG A 165 7.40 5.97 3.58
CA ARG A 165 7.68 6.21 2.16
C ARG A 165 6.55 7.04 1.54
N VAL A 166 6.91 8.01 0.69
CA VAL A 166 5.95 8.80 -0.08
C VAL A 166 6.08 8.44 -1.55
N TRP A 167 5.00 7.96 -2.16
CA TRP A 167 4.95 7.78 -3.61
C TRP A 167 4.31 9.00 -4.24
N VAL A 168 5.13 9.83 -4.86
CA VAL A 168 4.67 11.05 -5.52
C VAL A 168 4.05 10.65 -6.86
N SER A 169 2.73 10.74 -6.95
CA SER A 169 2.04 10.52 -8.22
C SER A 169 2.15 11.80 -9.07
N PRO A 170 2.51 11.70 -10.36
CA PRO A 170 2.58 12.84 -11.26
C PRO A 170 1.16 13.29 -11.67
N ALA A 171 0.42 13.85 -10.72
CA ALA A 171 -0.59 14.86 -11.00
C ALA A 171 -0.03 16.25 -10.70
N LEU A 172 1.29 16.40 -10.85
CA LEU A 172 1.98 17.68 -10.97
C LEU A 172 1.99 18.04 -12.46
N MET A 173 0.87 18.52 -13.01
CA MET A 173 1.00 19.29 -14.24
C MET A 173 1.88 20.51 -13.91
N PRO A 174 2.86 20.90 -14.76
CA PRO A 174 3.75 22.05 -14.51
C PRO A 174 2.99 23.34 -14.10
N LYS A 175 1.77 23.53 -14.63
CA LYS A 175 0.87 24.64 -14.27
C LYS A 175 0.50 24.71 -12.78
N GLN A 176 0.52 23.60 -12.05
CA GLN A 176 0.15 23.55 -10.63
C GLN A 176 1.32 23.85 -9.68
N LEU A 177 2.57 23.65 -10.12
CA LEU A 177 3.77 24.09 -9.40
C LEU A 177 3.98 25.61 -9.55
N LEU A 178 3.80 26.13 -10.76
CA LEU A 178 4.06 27.55 -11.07
C LEU A 178 3.05 28.53 -10.45
N ARG A 179 1.82 28.10 -10.16
CA ARG A 179 0.82 28.96 -9.49
C ARG A 179 1.11 29.23 -8.01
N ARG A 180 2.09 28.56 -7.39
CA ARG A 180 2.39 28.70 -5.96
C ARG A 180 3.80 29.19 -5.65
N ALA A 181 4.61 29.45 -6.68
CA ALA A 181 5.88 30.17 -6.54
C ALA A 181 5.71 31.70 -6.66
N ALA A 182 4.46 32.18 -6.75
CA ALA A 182 4.10 33.59 -6.72
C ALA A 182 3.23 33.87 -5.47
N ILE A 183 3.83 33.71 -4.29
CA ILE A 183 3.48 34.40 -3.05
C ILE A 183 4.79 34.68 -2.32
#